data_AF-A0A1A9BV53-F1
#
_entry.id   AF-A0A1A9BV53-F1
#
_cell.length_a   1.000
_cell.length_b   1.000
_cell.length_c   1.000
_cell.angle_alpha   90.00
_cell.angle_beta   90.00
_cell.angle_gamma   90.00
#
_symmetry.space_group_name_H-M   'P 1'
#
loop_
_entity.id
_entity.type
_entity.pdbx_description
1 polymer ?
#
loop_
_entity_poly.entity_id
_entity_poly.type
_entity_poly.pdbx_seq_one_letter_code
_entity_poly.pdbx_strand_id
1 'polypeptide(L)' 'MTGKLTTRLERLESRVGAVPDLAGETRQHGPLLWSVPGCRAYARDTATGARLTVVGGPQPLVYEVPGVTLADLS' A
#
# COMPACT_ATOMS: atom_id res chain seq x y z
N MET A 1 10.01 -4.18 36.17
CA MET A 1 8.91 -4.51 35.23
C MET A 1 9.13 -3.89 33.83
N THR A 2 10.37 -3.68 33.40
CA THR A 2 10.70 -2.83 32.23
C THR A 2 10.99 -3.62 30.95
N GLY A 3 11.37 -4.90 31.06
CA GLY A 3 11.77 -5.71 29.90
C GLY A 3 10.63 -6.11 28.96
N LYS A 4 9.39 -6.23 29.45
CA LYS A 4 8.24 -6.61 28.60
C LYS A 4 7.82 -5.49 27.62
N LEU A 5 8.10 -4.23 27.95
CA LEU A 5 7.71 -3.08 27.15
C LEU A 5 8.70 -2.84 26.01
N THR A 6 10.01 -2.95 26.29
CA THR A 6 11.09 -2.90 25.28
C THR A 6 10.95 -4.02 24.25
N THR A 7 10.73 -5.27 24.66
CA THR A 7 10.56 -6.39 23.71
C THR A 7 9.26 -6.28 22.89
N ARG A 8 8.25 -5.55 23.37
CA ARG A 8 7.04 -5.24 22.60
C ARG A 8 7.28 -4.13 21.59
N LEU A 9 8.06 -3.11 21.95
CA LEU A 9 8.47 -2.03 21.04
C LEU A 9 9.38 -2.56 19.93
N GLU A 10 10.41 -3.34 20.25
CA GLU A 10 11.31 -3.94 19.26
C GLU A 10 10.57 -4.88 18.29
N ARG A 11 9.55 -5.61 18.77
CA ARG A 11 8.67 -6.41 17.91
C ARG A 11 7.73 -5.54 17.07
N LEU A 12 7.29 -4.39 17.58
CA LEU A 12 6.47 -3.45 16.81
C LEU A 12 7.32 -2.81 15.72
N GLU A 13 8.54 -2.37 16.06
CA GLU A 13 9.53 -1.81 15.14
C GLU A 13 10.02 -2.83 14.12
N SER A 14 10.19 -4.11 14.50
CA SER A 14 10.49 -5.20 13.56
C SER A 14 9.30 -5.53 12.63
N ARG A 15 8.06 -5.39 13.10
CA ARG A 15 6.86 -5.53 12.25
C ARG A 15 6.62 -4.31 11.35
N VAL A 16 7.12 -3.14 11.76
CA VAL A 16 7.06 -1.87 11.01
C VAL A 16 8.31 -1.71 10.11
N GLY A 17 9.38 -2.45 10.38
CA GLY A 17 10.72 -2.29 9.81
C GLY A 17 11.02 -3.08 8.55
N ALA A 18 10.04 -3.79 7.98
CA ALA A 18 10.14 -4.15 6.58
C ALA A 18 9.92 -2.86 5.78
N VAL A 19 11.02 -2.22 5.37
CA VAL A 19 10.95 -1.15 4.38
C VAL A 19 10.10 -1.68 3.23
N PRO A 20 8.94 -1.06 2.92
CA PRO A 20 8.06 -1.59 1.91
C PRO A 20 8.79 -1.63 0.57
N ASP A 21 8.66 -2.75 -0.15
CA ASP A 21 9.23 -2.90 -1.49
C ASP A 21 8.40 -2.07 -2.49
N LEU A 22 8.58 -0.76 -2.44
CA LEU A 22 7.85 0.18 -3.30
C LEU A 22 8.11 -0.11 -4.78
N ALA A 23 9.30 -0.58 -5.14
CA ALA A 23 9.66 -0.90 -6.52
C ALA A 23 8.94 -2.15 -7.01
N GLY A 24 8.80 -3.17 -6.16
CA GLY A 24 7.99 -4.37 -6.44
C GLY A 24 6.50 -4.06 -6.48
N GLU A 25 5.99 -3.35 -5.47
CA GLU A 25 4.58 -2.94 -5.38
C GLU A 25 4.17 -2.08 -6.59
N THR A 26 5.02 -1.13 -7.02
CA THR A 26 4.76 -0.30 -8.21
C THR A 26 4.72 -1.13 -9.50
N ARG A 27 5.63 -2.10 -9.65
CA ARG A 27 5.61 -3.03 -10.81
C ARG A 27 4.35 -3.89 -10.84
N GLN A 28 3.85 -4.28 -9.67
CA GLN A 28 2.69 -5.16 -9.56
C GLN A 28 1.36 -4.40 -9.71
N HIS A 29 1.25 -3.20 -9.13
CA HIS A 29 -0.01 -2.48 -8.96
C HIS A 29 -0.14 -1.21 -9.79
N GLY A 30 0.97 -0.71 -10.38
CA GLY A 30 1.03 0.56 -11.08
C GLY A 30 1.65 1.68 -10.24
N PRO A 31 1.72 2.92 -10.75
CA PRO A 31 2.22 4.07 -10.01
C PRO A 31 1.53 4.27 -8.65
N LEU A 32 2.31 4.73 -7.68
CA LEU A 32 1.82 5.14 -6.37
C LEU A 32 0.99 6.43 -6.50
N LEU A 33 -0.25 6.41 -6.01
CA LEU A 33 -1.10 7.60 -5.90
C LEU A 33 -0.85 8.34 -4.59
N TRP A 34 -0.87 7.61 -3.48
CA TRP A 34 -0.66 8.17 -2.15
C TRP A 34 -0.12 7.14 -1.17
N SER A 35 0.50 7.62 -0.09
CA SER A 35 1.06 6.80 0.98
C SER A 35 0.87 7.49 2.32
N VAL A 36 0.38 6.73 3.31
CA VAL A 36 0.32 7.12 4.73
C VAL A 36 0.95 5.98 5.56
N PRO A 37 1.35 6.21 6.81
CA PRO A 37 1.91 5.14 7.65
C PRO A 37 0.99 3.91 7.70
N GLY A 38 1.50 2.77 7.25
CA GLY A 38 0.78 1.49 7.22
C GLY A 38 -0.19 1.29 6.05
N CYS A 39 -0.35 2.25 5.12
CA CYS A 39 -1.26 2.10 3.99
C CYS A 39 -0.79 2.87 2.75
N ARG A 40 -0.88 2.25 1.58
CA ARG A 40 -0.48 2.80 0.28
C ARG A 40 -1.52 2.50 -0.77
N ALA A 41 -1.73 3.42 -1.70
CA ALA A 41 -2.59 3.18 -2.85
C ALA A 41 -1.83 3.34 -4.15
N TYR A 42 -2.08 2.41 -5.04
CA TYR A 42 -1.54 2.33 -6.38
C TYR A 42 -2.68 2.32 -7.38
N ALA A 43 -2.47 2.85 -8.57
CA ALA A 43 -3.44 2.73 -9.63
C ALA A 43 -2.80 2.42 -10.98
N ARG A 44 -3.57 1.77 -11.84
CA ARG A 44 -3.22 1.50 -13.23
C ARG A 44 -4.45 1.65 -14.11
N ASP A 45 -4.26 2.15 -15.32
CA ASP A 45 -5.34 2.14 -16.30
C ASP A 45 -5.71 0.70 -16.69
N THR A 46 -6.98 0.52 -16.99
CA THR A 46 -7.58 -0.69 -17.55
C THR A 46 -8.36 -0.31 -18.80
N ALA A 47 -8.84 -1.32 -19.55
CA ALA A 47 -9.57 -1.07 -20.80
C ALA A 47 -10.88 -0.28 -20.58
N THR A 48 -11.44 -0.30 -19.38
CA THR A 48 -12.74 0.29 -19.05
C THR A 48 -12.68 1.39 -17.99
N GLY A 49 -11.49 1.76 -17.50
CA GLY A 49 -11.32 2.74 -16.43
C GLY A 49 -9.97 2.58 -15.73
N ALA A 50 -9.97 2.62 -14.39
CA ALA A 50 -8.77 2.48 -13.58
C ALA A 50 -8.94 1.41 -12.51
N ARG A 51 -7.89 0.64 -12.27
CA ARG A 51 -7.80 -0.30 -11.14
C ARG A 51 -7.02 0.34 -10.01
N LEU A 52 -7.66 0.53 -8.87
CA LEU A 52 -7.05 0.98 -7.62
C LEU A 52 -6.68 -0.23 -6.76
N THR A 53 -5.44 -0.28 -6.27
CA THR A 53 -4.99 -1.28 -5.30
C THR A 53 -4.50 -0.61 -4.03
N VAL A 54 -5.08 -0.97 -2.89
CA VAL A 54 -4.72 -0.46 -1.56
C VAL A 54 -3.99 -1.54 -0.79
N VAL A 55 -2.74 -1.28 -0.41
CA VAL A 55 -1.84 -2.18 0.31
C VAL A 55 -1.61 -1.64 1.72
N GLY A 56 -1.86 -2.44 2.74
CA GLY A 56 -1.72 -2.01 4.14
C GLY A 56 -2.30 -2.99 5.17
N GLY A 57 -3.20 -3.86 4.70
CA GLY A 57 -3.73 -4.99 5.47
C GLY A 57 -3.01 -6.31 5.17
N PRO A 58 -3.49 -7.43 5.77
CA PRO A 58 -2.98 -8.77 5.48
C PRO A 58 -3.18 -9.19 4.02
N GLN A 59 -4.11 -8.54 3.30
CA GLN A 59 -4.35 -8.73 1.88
C GLN A 59 -4.60 -7.36 1.23
N PRO A 60 -4.12 -7.14 -0.01
CA PRO A 60 -4.45 -5.94 -0.78
C PRO A 60 -5.94 -5.88 -1.11
N LEU A 61 -6.52 -4.68 -1.04
CA LEU A 61 -7.86 -4.41 -1.56
C LEU A 61 -7.76 -3.92 -3.00
N VAL A 62 -8.59 -4.45 -3.90
CA VAL A 62 -8.57 -4.10 -5.32
C VAL A 62 -9.96 -3.62 -5.73
N TYR A 63 -10.01 -2.46 -6.38
CA TYR A 63 -11.23 -1.84 -6.91
C TYR A 63 -11.06 -1.53 -8.40
N GLU A 64 -12.09 -1.78 -9.19
CA GLU A 64 -12.21 -1.28 -10.56
C GLU A 64 -13.12 -0.04 -10.53
N VAL A 65 -12.66 1.06 -11.10
CA VAL A 65 -13.39 2.32 -11.21
C VAL A 65 -13.66 2.59 -12.69
N PRO A 66 -14.85 2.20 -13.20
CA PRO A 66 -15.17 2.38 -14.61
C PRO A 66 -15.25 3.85 -15.01
N GLY A 67 -14.77 4.17 -16.21
CA GLY A 67 -14.85 5.52 -16.79
C GLY A 67 -13.93 6.56 -16.15
N VAL A 68 -13.08 6.17 -15.19
CA VAL A 68 -12.08 7.01 -14.55
C VAL A 68 -10.71 6.61 -15.08
N THR A 69 -9.89 7.59 -15.48
CA THR A 69 -8.51 7.35 -15.88
C THR A 69 -7.55 7.65 -14.73
N LEU A 70 -6.31 7.18 -14.83
CA LEU A 70 -5.25 7.53 -13.88
C LEU A 70 -5.07 9.05 -13.70
N ALA A 71 -5.26 9.84 -14.76
CA ALA A 71 -5.13 11.29 -14.72
C ALA A 71 -6.20 11.97 -13.85
N ASP A 72 -7.35 11.32 -13.68
CA ASP A 72 -8.43 11.81 -12.80
C ASP A 72 -8.18 11.50 -11.32
N LEU A 73 -7.22 10.60 -11.04
CA LEU A 73 -6.89 10.11 -9.69
C LEU A 73 -5.59 10.72 -9.12
N SER A 74 -4.80 11.39 -9.97
CA SER A 74 -3.46 11.93 -9.63
C SER A 74 -3.49 13.39 -9.18
#